data_AF-A0A840ZNP9-F1
#
_entry.id   AF-A0A840ZNP9-F1
#
_cell.length_a   1.000
_cell.length_b   1.000
_cell.length_c   1.000
_cell.angle_alpha   90.00
_cell.angle_beta   90.00
_cell.angle_gamma   90.00
#
_symmetry.space_group_name_H-M   'P 1'
#
loop_
_entity.id
_entity.type
_entity.pdbx_description
1 polymer ?
#
loop_
_entity_poly.entity_id
_entity_poly.type
_entity_poly.pdbx_seq_one_letter_code
_entity_poly.pdbx_strand_id
1 'polypeptide(L)'
;MTRPRPIRASFFLWLAVPALLWLAVQLVGLPHPIWSYEWTGTGPYGEFRSRRYTRCTYVGPYGPITEIPRDGTCGWVRFAGPGGR
;
A
#
# COMPACT_ATOMS: atom_id res chain seq x y z
N MET A 1 -24.38 37.77 34.73
CA MET A 1 -24.31 37.20 33.37
C MET A 1 -22.86 36.84 33.06
N THR A 2 -22.52 35.56 33.07
CA THR A 2 -21.17 35.07 32.72
C THR A 2 -21.00 35.10 31.19
N ARG A 3 -20.01 35.85 30.71
CA ARG A 3 -19.72 36.02 29.28
C ARG A 3 -19.11 34.70 28.74
N PRO A 4 -19.69 34.06 27.71
CA PRO A 4 -19.13 32.83 27.16
C PRO A 4 -17.75 33.12 26.56
N ARG A 5 -16.74 32.35 26.97
CA ARG A 5 -15.40 32.40 26.37
C ARG A 5 -15.37 31.40 25.21
N PRO A 6 -14.98 31.81 23.99
CA PRO A 6 -14.84 30.87 22.90
C PRO A 6 -13.73 29.86 23.23
N ILE A 7 -13.98 28.59 22.91
CA ILE A 7 -12.99 27.51 23.03
C ILE A 7 -11.80 27.88 22.14
N ARG A 8 -10.58 27.81 22.69
CA ARG A 8 -9.37 28.16 21.94
C ARG A 8 -9.11 27.11 20.85
N ALA A 9 -8.83 27.56 19.63
CA ALA A 9 -8.50 26.67 18.50
C ALA A 9 -7.30 25.74 18.80
N SER A 10 -6.42 26.12 19.73
CA SER A 10 -5.30 25.31 20.20
C SER A 10 -5.72 23.96 20.78
N PHE A 11 -6.94 23.80 21.28
CA PHE A 11 -7.45 22.51 21.76
C PHE A 11 -7.67 21.49 20.65
N PHE A 12 -7.66 21.90 19.37
CA PHE A 12 -7.87 21.02 18.22
C PHE A 12 -6.59 20.71 17.46
N LEU A 13 -5.44 21.24 17.89
CA LEU A 13 -4.15 21.01 17.21
C LEU A 13 -3.78 19.53 17.15
N TRP A 14 -4.19 18.73 18.15
CA TRP A 14 -3.98 17.29 18.16
C TRP A 14 -4.81 16.56 17.08
N LEU A 15 -5.94 17.12 16.62
CA LEU A 15 -6.74 16.55 15.53
C LEU A 15 -6.03 16.64 14.18
N ALA A 16 -5.05 17.53 14.04
CA ALA A 16 -4.25 17.61 12.82
C ALA A 16 -3.51 16.29 12.57
N VAL A 17 -3.05 15.59 13.61
CA VAL A 17 -2.32 14.33 13.48
C VAL A 17 -3.17 13.19 12.87
N PRO A 18 -4.34 12.80 13.44
CA PRO A 18 -5.19 11.78 12.85
C PRO A 18 -5.75 12.22 11.49
N ALA A 19 -6.03 13.52 11.29
CA ALA A 19 -6.47 14.03 10.00
C ALA A 19 -5.39 13.85 8.91
N LEU A 20 -4.13 14.17 9.21
CA LEU A 20 -3.01 13.98 8.29
C LEU A 20 -2.74 12.50 8.02
N LEU A 21 -2.80 11.64 9.04
CA LEU A 21 -2.66 10.19 8.86
C LEU A 21 -3.77 9.63 7.98
N TRP A 22 -5.01 10.02 8.22
CA TRP A 22 -6.16 9.61 7.41
C TRP A 22 -5.99 10.09 5.96
N LEU A 23 -5.58 11.34 5.75
CA LEU A 23 -5.31 11.87 4.42
C LEU A 23 -4.20 11.08 3.70
N ALA A 24 -3.11 10.75 4.41
CA ALA A 24 -2.01 9.96 3.86
C ALA A 24 -2.49 8.57 3.40
N VAL A 25 -3.34 7.90 4.19
CA VAL A 25 -3.93 6.60 3.82
C VAL A 25 -4.81 6.73 2.59
N GLN A 26 -5.57 7.81 2.43
CA GLN A 26 -6.41 8.02 1.25
C GLN A 26 -5.61 8.34 -0.01
N LEU A 27 -4.45 9.01 0.13
CA LEU A 27 -3.59 9.38 -0.99
C LEU A 27 -2.70 8.23 -1.46
N VAL A 28 -2.12 7.47 -0.53
CA VAL A 28 -1.16 6.39 -0.82
C VAL A 28 -1.86 5.05 -0.99
N GLY A 29 -3.02 4.86 -0.35
CA GLY A 29 -3.70 3.58 -0.27
C GLY A 29 -3.19 2.70 0.87
N LEU A 30 -3.74 1.48 0.96
CA LEU A 30 -3.38 0.52 1.99
C LEU A 30 -2.31 -0.45 1.47
N PRO A 31 -1.46 -0.98 2.38
CA PRO A 31 -0.46 -1.96 2.01
C PRO A 31 -1.11 -3.29 1.58
N HIS A 32 -0.71 -3.79 0.42
CA HIS A 32 -1.04 -5.11 -0.10
C HIS A 32 0.28 -5.90 -0.18
N PRO A 33 0.60 -6.75 0.82
CA PRO A 33 1.75 -7.63 0.77
C PRO A 33 1.65 -8.64 -0.39
N ILE A 34 2.81 -9.09 -0.88
CA ILE A 34 2.90 -10.13 -1.90
C ILE A 34 2.35 -11.44 -1.35
N TRP A 35 1.44 -12.05 -2.10
CA TRP A 35 0.79 -13.29 -1.74
C TRP A 35 1.28 -14.45 -2.60
N SER A 36 1.29 -14.24 -3.92
CA SER A 36 1.78 -15.24 -4.87
C SER A 36 2.48 -14.57 -6.04
N TYR A 37 3.28 -15.35 -6.75
CA TYR A 37 3.99 -14.88 -7.92
C TYR A 37 4.24 -16.03 -8.89
N GLU A 38 4.25 -15.71 -10.17
CA GLU A 38 4.67 -16.60 -11.24
C GLU A 38 6.02 -16.14 -11.75
N TRP A 39 6.88 -17.08 -12.08
CA TRP A 39 8.21 -16.80 -12.58
C TRP A 39 8.60 -17.81 -13.65
N THR A 40 9.48 -17.36 -14.53
CA THR A 40 10.17 -18.18 -15.52
C THR A 40 11.65 -18.15 -15.20
N GLY A 41 12.37 -19.25 -15.38
CA GLY A 41 13.79 -19.32 -15.07
C GLY A 41 14.48 -20.33 -15.97
N THR A 42 15.71 -20.02 -16.36
CA THR A 42 16.59 -20.97 -17.05
C THR A 42 17.44 -21.71 -16.03
N GLY A 43 17.45 -23.04 -16.11
CA GLY A 43 18.27 -23.91 -15.28
C GLY A 43 17.52 -25.17 -14.82
N PRO A 44 18.23 -26.25 -14.46
CA PRO A 44 17.64 -27.56 -14.14
C PRO A 44 16.76 -27.54 -12.88
N TYR A 45 16.96 -26.57 -11.98
CA TYR A 45 16.22 -26.46 -10.72
C TYR A 45 15.57 -25.07 -10.51
N GLY A 46 15.51 -24.23 -11.55
CA GLY A 46 14.97 -22.88 -11.44
C GLY A 46 15.69 -22.02 -10.41
N GLU A 47 16.99 -21.78 -10.66
CA GLU A 47 17.87 -20.99 -9.81
C GLU A 47 17.24 -19.65 -9.44
N PHE A 48 17.19 -19.32 -8.14
CA PHE A 48 16.56 -18.09 -7.64
C PHE A 48 17.10 -16.82 -8.32
N ARG A 49 18.38 -16.83 -8.70
CA ARG A 49 19.06 -15.69 -9.33
C ARG A 49 18.67 -15.49 -10.80
N SER A 50 18.20 -16.53 -11.49
CA SER A 50 17.78 -16.46 -12.89
C SER A 50 16.26 -16.31 -13.05
N ARG A 51 15.51 -16.24 -11.94
CA ARG A 51 14.04 -16.10 -11.98
C ARG A 51 13.65 -14.73 -12.48
N ARG A 52 12.89 -14.71 -13.56
CA ARG A 52 12.19 -13.55 -14.06
C ARG A 52 10.71 -13.71 -13.76
N TYR A 53 10.22 -12.87 -12.86
CA TYR A 53 8.82 -12.87 -12.46
C TYR A 53 7.97 -12.37 -13.63
N THR A 54 6.87 -13.07 -13.90
CA THR A 54 5.94 -12.75 -14.99
C THR A 54 4.61 -12.22 -14.47
N ARG A 55 4.26 -12.57 -13.23
CA ARG A 55 3.03 -12.14 -12.57
C ARG A 55 3.28 -12.00 -11.07
N CYS A 56 2.85 -10.88 -10.50
CA CYS A 56 2.92 -10.60 -9.07
C CYS A 56 1.50 -10.39 -8.54
N THR A 57 1.11 -11.18 -7.54
CA THR A 57 -0.21 -11.07 -6.89
C THR A 57 -0.04 -10.57 -5.47
N TYR A 58 -0.63 -9.42 -5.20
CA TYR A 58 -0.66 -8.77 -3.90
C TYR A 58 -2.04 -8.93 -3.29
N VAL A 59 -2.14 -9.16 -1.98
CA VAL A 59 -3.44 -9.29 -1.30
C VAL A 59 -3.49 -8.32 -0.14
N GLY A 60 -4.59 -7.59 -0.03
CA GLY A 60 -4.80 -6.63 1.04
C GLY A 60 -6.27 -6.29 1.25
N PRO A 61 -6.55 -5.24 2.04
CA PRO A 61 -7.90 -4.91 2.48
C PRO A 61 -8.90 -4.62 1.35
N TYR A 62 -8.43 -4.24 0.17
CA TYR A 62 -9.26 -3.94 -1.00
C TYR A 62 -9.33 -5.08 -2.01
N GLY A 63 -8.77 -6.25 -1.68
CA GLY A 63 -8.78 -7.45 -2.51
C GLY A 63 -7.41 -7.79 -3.12
N PRO A 64 -7.37 -8.80 -4.01
CA PRO A 64 -6.16 -9.18 -4.72
C PRO A 64 -5.87 -8.23 -5.89
N ILE A 65 -4.60 -7.87 -6.07
CA ILE A 65 -4.09 -7.05 -7.17
C ILE A 65 -3.06 -7.87 -7.91
N THR A 66 -3.27 -8.09 -9.20
CA THR A 66 -2.34 -8.84 -10.05
C THR A 66 -1.73 -7.89 -11.07
N GLU A 67 -0.40 -7.76 -11.06
CA GLU A 67 0.33 -6.93 -12.03
C GLU A 67 1.46 -7.69 -12.73
N ILE A 68 1.83 -7.23 -13.92
CA ILE A 68 3.00 -7.71 -14.66
C ILE A 68 4.19 -6.83 -14.25
N PRO A 69 5.27 -7.40 -13.69
CA PRO A 69 6.41 -6.63 -13.22
C PRO A 69 7.16 -5.99 -14.38
N ARG A 70 7.48 -4.69 -14.27
CA ARG A 70 8.17 -3.94 -15.34
C ARG A 70 9.62 -4.37 -15.52
N ASP A 71 10.32 -4.63 -14.41
CA ASP A 71 11.75 -4.96 -14.42
C ASP A 71 11.99 -6.47 -14.27
N GLY A 72 10.94 -7.28 -14.36
CA GLY A 72 10.99 -8.72 -14.14
C GLY A 72 11.17 -9.13 -12.68
N THR A 73 10.96 -8.21 -11.74
CA THR A 73 11.00 -8.42 -10.28
C THR A 73 9.69 -8.00 -9.62
N CYS A 74 9.21 -8.78 -8.66
CA CYS A 74 8.08 -8.37 -7.81
C CYS A 74 8.58 -7.60 -6.58
N GLY A 75 7.94 -6.48 -6.26
CA GLY A 75 8.11 -5.84 -4.95
C GLY A 75 7.46 -6.66 -3.84
N TRP A 76 7.84 -6.42 -2.58
CA TRP A 76 7.24 -7.12 -1.42
C TRP A 76 5.88 -6.57 -1.02
N VAL A 77 5.66 -5.28 -1.21
CA VAL A 77 4.42 -4.58 -0.85
C VAL A 77 4.05 -3.63 -1.96
N ARG A 78 2.77 -3.64 -2.33
CA ARG A 78 2.14 -2.69 -3.23
C ARG A 78 1.18 -1.83 -2.41
N PHE A 79 1.23 -0.51 -2.53
CA PHE A 79 0.18 0.35 -1.98
C PHE A 79 -0.87 0.61 -3.05
N ALA A 80 -2.14 0.43 -2.69
CA ALA A 80 -3.24 0.62 -3.62
C ALA A 80 -4.50 1.10 -2.91
N GLY A 81 -5.28 1.93 -3.62
CA GLY A 81 -6.55 2.46 -3.14
C GLY A 81 -7.76 1.56 -3.48
N PRO A 82 -8.97 1.98 -3.07
CA PRO A 82 -10.21 1.35 -3.49
C PRO A 82 -10.31 1.35 -5.03
N GLY A 83 -10.30 0.16 -5.65
CA GLY A 83 -10.34 -0.01 -7.11
C GLY A 83 -9.03 -0.50 -7.74
N GLY A 84 -8.02 -0.87 -6.94
CA GLY A 84 -6.81 -1.54 -7.44
C GLY A 84 -5.85 -0.63 -8.23
N ARG A 85 -5.94 0.69 -8.02
CA ARG A 85 -5.02 1.70 -8.56
C ARG A 85 -3.91 2.01 -7.57
#